data_AF-T1C818-F1
#
_entry.id   AF-T1C818-F1
#
_cell.length_a   1.000
_cell.length_b   1.000
_cell.length_c   1.000
_cell.angle_alpha   90.00
_cell.angle_beta   90.00
_cell.angle_gamma   90.00
#
_symmetry.space_group_name_H-M   'P 1'
#
loop_
_entity.id
_entity.type
_entity.pdbx_description
1 polymer ?
#
loop_
_entity_poly.entity_id
_entity_poly.type
_entity_poly.pdbx_seq_one_letter_code
_entity_poly.pdbx_strand_id
1 'polypeptide(L)'
;LEYDVARLIHELVTPQRPLVGLISGLPVEGTPGSANAPGLPPWTTFQQLGQLFRVQPLDGRTLTAIPAAVRVLLLVQPDMLSAGAVQAIRAFLLRGGHLALFIDPDPENLPPARAVASAQASWHALQPLFAEWGVSFDRIASCLIRPWRAALRC
;
A
#
# COMPACT_ATOMS: atom_id res chain seq x y z
N LEU A 1 -26.72 -22.22 -16.65
CA LEU A 1 -26.38 -21.54 -17.91
C LEU A 1 -26.83 -20.07 -17.91
N GLU A 2 -26.82 -19.39 -16.76
CA GLU A 2 -27.27 -17.99 -16.59
C GLU A 2 -26.13 -17.09 -16.08
N TYR A 3 -25.14 -17.70 -15.43
CA TYR A 3 -23.95 -17.03 -14.89
C TYR A 3 -23.06 -16.40 -15.97
N ASP A 4 -22.99 -17.00 -17.16
CA ASP A 4 -22.14 -16.50 -18.25
C ASP A 4 -22.67 -15.19 -18.85
N VAL A 5 -23.99 -14.99 -18.82
CA VAL A 5 -24.63 -13.77 -19.33
C VAL A 5 -24.47 -12.62 -18.34
N ALA A 6 -24.61 -12.88 -17.03
CA ALA A 6 -24.37 -11.88 -16.00
C ALA A 6 -22.91 -11.39 -16.00
N ARG A 7 -21.95 -12.27 -16.27
CA ARG A 7 -20.53 -11.93 -16.39
C ARG A 7 -20.24 -11.05 -17.61
N LEU A 8 -20.78 -11.41 -18.78
CA LEU A 8 -20.62 -10.61 -20.00
C LEU A 8 -21.25 -9.22 -19.88
N ILE A 9 -22.40 -9.10 -19.20
CA ILE A 9 -23.04 -7.81 -18.93
C ILE A 9 -22.22 -7.01 -17.90
N HIS A 10 -21.63 -7.64 -16.88
CA HIS A 10 -20.80 -6.94 -15.91
C HIS A 10 -19.48 -6.42 -16.53
N GLU A 11 -18.87 -7.21 -17.41
CA GLU A 11 -17.66 -6.82 -18.17
C GLU A 11 -17.95 -5.70 -19.19
N LEU A 12 -19.18 -5.59 -19.71
CA LEU A 12 -19.60 -4.47 -20.57
C LEU A 12 -19.88 -3.15 -19.82
N VAL A 13 -20.21 -3.21 -18.52
CA VAL A 13 -20.69 -2.03 -17.76
C VAL A 13 -19.56 -1.30 -17.02
N THR A 14 -18.38 -1.91 -16.82
CA THR A 14 -17.20 -1.22 -16.25
C THR A 14 -15.99 -1.30 -17.19
N PRO A 15 -15.97 -0.52 -18.28
CA PRO A 15 -14.92 -0.61 -19.31
C PRO A 15 -13.52 -0.15 -18.84
N GLN A 16 -13.36 0.34 -17.61
CA GLN A 16 -12.07 0.77 -17.07
C GLN A 16 -11.73 0.03 -15.79
N ARG A 17 -10.60 -0.68 -15.82
CA ARG A 17 -9.98 -1.29 -14.63
C ARG A 17 -9.84 -0.21 -13.53
N PRO A 18 -10.23 -0.49 -12.27
CA PRO A 18 -10.12 0.48 -11.19
C PRO A 18 -8.66 0.90 -11.00
N LEU A 19 -8.43 2.20 -10.79
CA LEU A 19 -7.10 2.74 -10.53
C LEU A 19 -6.72 2.58 -9.06
N VAL A 20 -5.62 1.87 -8.82
CA VAL A 20 -5.05 1.63 -7.49
C VAL A 20 -3.70 2.33 -7.43
N GLY A 21 -3.51 3.19 -6.43
CA GLY A 21 -2.21 3.79 -6.14
C GLY A 21 -1.34 2.81 -5.37
N LEU A 22 -0.06 2.68 -5.72
CA LEU A 22 0.89 1.81 -5.04
C LEU A 22 2.05 2.62 -4.48
N ILE A 23 2.31 2.50 -3.18
CA ILE A 23 3.54 2.98 -2.54
C ILE A 23 4.23 1.76 -1.94
N SER A 24 5.41 1.41 -2.45
CA SER A 24 6.15 0.23 -2.01
C SER A 24 7.62 0.56 -1.73
N GLY A 25 8.12 0.10 -0.59
CA GLY A 25 9.57 0.07 -0.32
C GLY A 25 10.26 -1.18 -0.88
N LEU A 26 9.47 -2.16 -1.34
CA LEU A 26 9.95 -3.41 -1.94
C LEU A 26 9.83 -3.37 -3.48
N PRO A 27 10.69 -4.09 -4.22
CA PRO A 27 10.64 -4.18 -5.68
C PRO A 27 9.51 -5.11 -6.16
N VAL A 28 8.26 -4.83 -5.76
CA VAL A 28 7.09 -5.69 -6.02
C VAL A 28 6.72 -5.75 -7.51
N GLU A 29 6.95 -4.66 -8.24
CA GLU A 29 6.79 -4.57 -9.70
C GLU A 29 8.02 -5.08 -10.46
N GLY A 30 9.04 -5.58 -9.75
CA GLY A 30 10.32 -5.94 -10.32
C GLY A 30 11.23 -4.73 -10.54
N THR A 31 12.47 -5.01 -10.87
CA THR A 31 13.44 -3.97 -11.25
C THR A 31 13.96 -4.26 -12.64
N PRO A 32 14.02 -3.25 -13.54
CA PRO A 32 14.67 -3.43 -14.82
C PRO A 32 16.15 -3.78 -14.61
N GLY A 33 16.65 -4.72 -15.39
CA GLY A 33 18.06 -5.06 -15.39
C GLY A 33 18.92 -3.92 -15.94
N SER A 34 20.19 -3.88 -15.56
CA SER A 34 21.20 -3.01 -16.15
C SER A 34 22.28 -3.85 -16.82
N ALA A 35 23.18 -3.20 -17.57
CA ALA A 35 24.34 -3.88 -18.17
C ALA A 35 25.20 -4.64 -17.14
N ASN A 36 25.18 -4.22 -15.87
CA ASN A 36 26.01 -4.76 -14.81
C ASN A 36 25.26 -5.69 -13.83
N ALA A 37 23.94 -5.82 -13.94
CA ALA A 37 23.16 -6.65 -13.03
C ALA A 37 21.82 -7.09 -13.66
N PRO A 38 21.46 -8.39 -13.59
CA PRO A 38 20.15 -8.84 -13.99
C PRO A 38 19.05 -8.19 -13.13
N GLY A 39 17.94 -7.85 -13.77
CA GLY A 39 16.78 -7.28 -13.09
C GLY A 39 16.02 -8.31 -12.27
N LEU A 40 15.15 -7.85 -11.38
CA LEU A 40 14.25 -8.71 -10.62
C LEU A 40 12.90 -8.82 -11.34
N PRO A 41 12.34 -10.02 -11.50
CA PRO A 41 11.00 -10.17 -12.05
C PRO A 41 9.95 -9.58 -11.09
N PRO A 42 8.83 -9.05 -11.62
CA PRO A 42 7.69 -8.69 -10.79
C PRO A 42 7.16 -9.89 -10.02
N TRP A 43 6.65 -9.66 -8.81
CA TRP A 43 6.05 -10.73 -8.02
C TRP A 43 4.77 -11.23 -8.68
N THR A 44 4.54 -12.55 -8.67
CA THR A 44 3.39 -13.18 -9.33
C THR A 44 2.05 -12.59 -8.87
N THR A 45 1.91 -12.29 -7.58
CA THR A 45 0.71 -11.66 -7.01
C THR A 45 0.45 -10.26 -7.61
N PHE A 46 1.50 -9.48 -7.83
CA PHE A 46 1.39 -8.14 -8.44
C PHE A 46 1.08 -8.21 -9.94
N GLN A 47 1.56 -9.25 -10.64
CA GLN A 47 1.18 -9.49 -12.03
C GLN A 47 -0.33 -9.79 -12.14
N GLN A 48 -0.87 -10.62 -11.26
CA GLN A 48 -2.31 -10.92 -11.22
C GLN A 48 -3.13 -9.69 -10.86
N LEU A 49 -2.67 -8.88 -9.90
CA LEU A 49 -3.30 -7.60 -9.57
C LEU A 49 -3.35 -6.65 -10.77
N GLY A 50 -2.28 -6.57 -11.57
CA GLY A 50 -2.24 -5.74 -12.79
C GLY A 50 -3.22 -6.21 -13.89
N GLN A 51 -3.67 -7.46 -13.86
CA GLN A 51 -4.71 -7.95 -14.77
C GLN A 51 -6.10 -7.41 -14.38
N LEU A 52 -6.37 -7.30 -13.08
CA LEU A 52 -7.66 -6.88 -12.53
C LEU A 52 -7.76 -5.35 -12.34
N PHE A 53 -6.65 -4.70 -12.01
CA PHE A 53 -6.58 -3.30 -11.64
C PHE A 53 -5.54 -2.56 -12.48
N ARG A 54 -5.74 -1.25 -12.66
CA ARG A 54 -4.68 -0.38 -13.15
C ARG A 54 -3.85 0.07 -11.95
N VAL A 55 -2.65 -0.46 -11.81
CA VAL A 55 -1.72 -0.05 -10.74
C VAL A 55 -0.95 1.18 -11.20
N GLN A 56 -0.95 2.22 -10.36
CA GLN A 56 -0.16 3.42 -10.56
C GLN A 56 0.84 3.56 -9.41
N PRO A 57 2.14 3.37 -9.65
CA PRO A 57 3.15 3.63 -8.65
C PRO A 57 3.19 5.11 -8.28
N LEU A 58 3.32 5.38 -6.99
CA LEU A 58 3.42 6.69 -6.38
C LEU A 58 4.72 6.73 -5.55
N ASP A 59 5.52 7.76 -5.74
CA ASP A 59 6.77 7.91 -5.00
C ASP A 59 6.54 8.56 -3.64
N GLY A 60 6.62 7.76 -2.57
CA GLY A 60 6.47 8.20 -1.19
C GLY A 60 7.44 9.31 -0.73
N ARG A 61 8.55 9.54 -1.45
CA ARG A 61 9.51 10.60 -1.13
C ARG A 61 9.06 11.97 -1.60
N THR A 62 8.40 12.02 -2.77
CA THR A 62 8.03 13.28 -3.44
C THR A 62 6.53 13.52 -3.48
N LEU A 63 5.71 12.55 -3.06
CA LEU A 63 4.26 12.63 -3.07
C LEU A 63 3.74 13.80 -2.22
N THR A 64 2.99 14.70 -2.84
CA THR A 64 2.30 15.82 -2.19
C THR A 64 0.78 15.68 -2.21
N ALA A 65 0.23 14.95 -3.18
CA ALA A 65 -1.19 14.66 -3.29
C ALA A 65 -1.41 13.33 -4.01
N ILE A 66 -2.38 12.54 -3.54
CA ILE A 66 -2.84 11.33 -4.22
C ILE A 66 -3.87 11.75 -5.28
N PRO A 67 -3.74 11.33 -6.55
CA PRO A 67 -4.68 11.69 -7.61
C PRO A 67 -6.14 11.39 -7.25
N ALA A 68 -7.07 12.25 -7.66
CA ALA A 68 -8.50 12.07 -7.36
C ALA A 68 -9.10 10.80 -7.98
N ALA A 69 -8.51 10.31 -9.08
CA ALA A 69 -8.92 9.07 -9.73
C ALA A 69 -8.56 7.81 -8.91
N VAL A 70 -7.61 7.90 -7.98
CA VAL A 70 -7.23 6.79 -7.10
C VAL A 70 -8.25 6.69 -5.98
N ARG A 71 -8.94 5.54 -5.89
CA ARG A 71 -9.90 5.24 -4.80
C ARG A 71 -9.34 4.30 -3.74
N VAL A 72 -8.38 3.47 -4.13
CA VAL A 72 -7.69 2.53 -3.25
C VAL A 72 -6.20 2.82 -3.29
N LEU A 73 -5.60 2.98 -2.12
CA LEU A 73 -4.17 3.12 -1.94
C LEU A 73 -3.62 1.84 -1.31
N LEU A 74 -2.62 1.26 -1.95
CA LEU A 74 -1.91 0.07 -1.51
C LEU A 74 -0.53 0.50 -0.99
N LEU A 75 -0.29 0.32 0.30
CA LEU A 75 1.01 0.55 0.95
C LEU A 75 1.65 -0.79 1.28
N VAL A 76 2.85 -1.02 0.74
CA VAL A 76 3.61 -2.26 0.97
C VAL A 76 4.99 -1.93 1.52
N GLN A 77 5.22 -2.24 2.78
CA GLN A 77 6.47 -2.02 3.49
C GLN A 77 7.11 -0.66 3.13
N PRO A 78 6.41 0.46 3.39
CA PRO A 78 6.84 1.77 2.91
C PRO A 78 8.02 2.27 3.72
N ASP A 79 9.24 1.94 3.31
CA ASP A 79 10.47 2.32 4.01
C ASP A 79 10.79 3.82 3.92
N MET A 80 10.14 4.56 3.01
CA MET A 80 10.33 6.00 2.87
C MET A 80 9.02 6.74 2.56
N LEU A 81 8.55 7.52 3.53
CA LEU A 81 7.48 8.50 3.37
C LEU A 81 7.96 9.87 3.82
N SER A 82 7.81 10.87 2.97
CA SER A 82 8.03 12.26 3.37
C SER A 82 6.86 12.78 4.22
N ALA A 83 7.08 13.86 4.95
CA ALA A 83 5.99 14.53 5.68
C ALA A 83 4.84 14.93 4.75
N GLY A 84 5.15 15.36 3.52
CA GLY A 84 4.16 15.65 2.47
C GLY A 84 3.34 14.42 2.09
N ALA A 85 3.98 13.25 1.94
CA ALA A 85 3.29 12.01 1.63
C ALA A 85 2.35 11.57 2.75
N VAL A 86 2.78 11.72 4.01
CA VAL A 86 1.93 11.44 5.19
C VAL A 86 0.68 12.32 5.17
N GLN A 87 0.82 13.63 4.91
CA GLN A 87 -0.34 14.52 4.79
C GLN A 87 -1.23 14.16 3.59
N ALA A 88 -0.64 13.76 2.46
CA ALA A 88 -1.38 13.33 1.29
C ALA A 88 -2.23 12.08 1.57
N ILE A 89 -1.67 11.11 2.32
CA ILE A 89 -2.37 9.90 2.76
C ILE A 89 -3.51 10.25 3.71
N ARG A 90 -3.28 11.13 4.69
CA ARG A 90 -4.33 11.63 5.59
C ARG A 90 -5.49 12.26 4.82
N ALA A 91 -5.17 13.19 3.91
CA ALA A 91 -6.18 13.84 3.07
C ALA A 91 -6.94 12.84 2.18
N PHE A 92 -6.27 11.78 1.71
CA PHE A 92 -6.92 10.69 0.96
C PHE A 92 -7.91 9.89 1.80
N LEU A 93 -7.58 9.57 3.04
CA LEU A 93 -8.50 8.88 3.94
C LEU A 93 -9.69 9.76 4.34
N LEU A 94 -9.45 11.06 4.61
CA LEU A 94 -10.49 12.01 4.98
C LEU A 94 -11.53 12.23 3.87
N ARG A 95 -11.14 12.13 2.59
CA ARG A 95 -12.08 12.17 1.45
C ARG A 95 -12.79 10.84 1.17
N GLY A 96 -12.65 9.84 2.05
CA GLY A 96 -13.29 8.53 1.92
C GLY A 96 -12.52 7.52 1.05
N GLY A 97 -11.21 7.75 0.84
CA GLY A 97 -10.34 6.77 0.17
C GLY A 97 -10.11 5.53 1.04
N HIS A 98 -9.88 4.38 0.39
CA HIS A 98 -9.59 3.13 1.08
C HIS A 98 -8.10 2.83 1.09
N LEU A 99 -7.55 2.49 2.24
CA LEU A 99 -6.13 2.13 2.41
C LEU A 99 -6.01 0.64 2.73
N ALA A 100 -5.19 -0.07 1.96
CA ALA A 100 -4.69 -1.40 2.30
C ALA A 100 -3.20 -1.30 2.64
N LEU A 101 -2.82 -1.75 3.83
CA LEU A 101 -1.48 -1.62 4.39
C LEU A 101 -0.89 -2.99 4.71
N PHE A 102 0.27 -3.28 4.15
CA PHE A 102 1.03 -4.51 4.36
C PHE A 102 2.40 -4.16 4.94
N ILE A 103 2.64 -4.57 6.18
CA ILE A 103 3.91 -4.38 6.88
C ILE A 103 4.33 -5.73 7.45
N ASP A 104 5.60 -6.07 7.25
CA ASP A 104 6.21 -7.29 7.78
C ASP A 104 7.39 -6.91 8.69
N PRO A 105 7.45 -7.37 9.95
CA PRO A 105 8.61 -7.16 10.81
C PRO A 105 9.88 -7.86 10.31
N ASP A 106 9.76 -8.93 9.53
CA ASP A 106 10.90 -9.68 8.98
C ASP A 106 10.70 -9.99 7.49
N PRO A 107 10.89 -9.00 6.60
CA PRO A 107 10.68 -9.20 5.18
C PRO A 107 11.76 -10.11 4.59
N GLU A 108 11.42 -11.39 4.41
CA GLU A 108 12.28 -12.43 3.82
C GLU A 108 12.78 -12.09 2.41
N ASN A 109 12.09 -11.16 1.73
CA ASN A 109 12.42 -10.71 0.37
C ASN A 109 13.62 -9.76 0.32
N LEU A 110 14.19 -9.40 1.47
CA LEU A 110 15.35 -8.52 1.60
C LEU A 110 16.50 -9.26 2.29
N PRO A 111 17.77 -8.90 1.97
CA PRO A 111 18.90 -9.34 2.76
C PRO A 111 18.72 -8.97 4.24
N PRO A 112 19.16 -9.78 5.22
CA PRO A 112 18.83 -9.59 6.65
C PRO A 112 19.10 -8.19 7.19
N ALA A 113 20.25 -7.59 6.84
CA ALA A 113 20.60 -6.23 7.26
C ALA A 113 19.64 -5.17 6.69
N ARG A 114 19.14 -5.37 5.47
CA ARG A 114 18.18 -4.49 4.80
C ARG A 114 16.75 -4.76 5.26
N ALA A 115 16.43 -6.00 5.64
CA ALA A 115 15.13 -6.39 6.19
C ALA A 115 14.83 -5.63 7.48
N VAL A 116 15.75 -5.66 8.45
CA VAL A 116 15.64 -4.94 9.73
C VAL A 116 15.51 -3.43 9.49
N ALA A 117 16.37 -2.87 8.63
CA ALA A 117 16.33 -1.45 8.31
C ALA A 117 15.01 -1.02 7.66
N SER A 118 14.48 -1.82 6.72
CA SER A 118 13.22 -1.56 6.03
C SER A 118 12.01 -1.65 6.97
N ALA A 119 11.96 -2.66 7.84
CA ALA A 119 10.90 -2.80 8.83
C ALA A 119 10.89 -1.61 9.80
N GLN A 120 12.06 -1.19 10.29
CA GLN A 120 12.18 -0.06 11.20
C GLN A 120 11.87 1.28 10.51
N ALA A 121 12.27 1.45 9.25
CA ALA A 121 11.94 2.66 8.49
C ALA A 121 10.44 2.75 8.19
N SER A 122 9.82 1.63 7.80
CA SER A 122 8.36 1.54 7.59
C SER A 122 7.57 1.87 8.86
N TRP A 123 8.06 1.40 10.00
CA TRP A 123 7.50 1.73 11.30
C TRP A 123 7.53 3.25 11.57
N HIS A 124 8.70 3.87 11.47
CA HIS A 124 8.86 5.30 11.73
C HIS A 124 8.05 6.17 10.77
N ALA A 125 8.00 5.78 9.49
CA ALA A 125 7.25 6.50 8.45
C ALA A 125 5.74 6.54 8.74
N LEU A 126 5.19 5.49 9.35
CA LEU A 126 3.76 5.35 9.62
C LEU A 126 3.35 5.68 11.05
N GLN A 127 4.30 5.82 11.97
CA GLN A 127 4.05 6.19 13.36
C GLN A 127 3.10 7.40 13.51
N PRO A 128 3.20 8.48 12.71
CA PRO A 128 2.27 9.61 12.80
C PRO A 128 0.83 9.26 12.41
N LEU A 129 0.64 8.29 11.51
CA LEU A 129 -0.68 7.81 11.10
C LEU A 129 -1.27 6.86 12.15
N PHE A 130 -0.46 5.95 12.66
CA PHE A 130 -0.88 4.99 13.68
C PHE A 130 -1.28 5.65 15.00
N ALA A 131 -0.55 6.68 15.43
CA ALA A 131 -0.90 7.46 16.61
C ALA A 131 -2.31 8.10 16.48
N GLU A 132 -2.66 8.57 15.29
CA GLU A 132 -3.99 9.14 15.01
C GLU A 132 -5.08 8.08 14.94
N TRP A 133 -4.77 6.88 14.42
CA TRP A 133 -5.72 5.77 14.33
C TRP A 133 -5.87 4.98 15.64
N GLY A 134 -5.06 5.28 16.66
CA GLY A 134 -5.05 4.53 17.92
C GLY A 134 -4.52 3.11 17.77
N VAL A 135 -3.71 2.86 16.72
CA VAL A 135 -3.08 1.56 16.47
C VAL A 135 -1.71 1.55 17.12
N SER A 136 -1.48 0.59 18.02
CA SER A 136 -0.15 0.29 18.56
C SER A 136 0.27 -1.09 18.07
N PHE A 137 1.41 -1.19 17.41
CA PHE A 137 2.03 -2.50 17.17
C PHE A 137 3.01 -2.78 18.30
N ASP A 138 2.82 -3.93 18.95
CA ASP A 138 3.82 -4.49 19.83
C ASP A 138 4.61 -5.55 19.05
N ARG A 139 5.94 -5.50 19.12
CA ARG A 139 6.83 -6.34 18.30
C ARG A 139 6.70 -7.84 18.63
N ILE A 140 6.02 -8.16 19.74
CA ILE A 140 5.90 -9.51 20.32
C ILE A 140 4.44 -9.94 20.51
N ALA A 141 3.44 -9.08 20.28
CA ALA A 141 2.04 -9.45 20.50
C ALA A 141 1.11 -8.87 19.43
N SER A 142 0.35 -9.78 18.81
CA SER A 142 -0.94 -9.61 18.14
C SER A 142 -1.48 -8.17 18.07
N CYS A 143 -1.68 -7.70 16.83
CA CYS A 143 -2.28 -6.41 16.50
C CYS A 143 -3.59 -6.19 17.27
N LEU A 144 -3.57 -5.36 18.32
CA LEU A 144 -4.76 -4.94 19.05
C LEU A 144 -5.31 -3.67 18.39
N ILE A 145 -6.19 -3.85 17.40
CA ILE A 145 -6.98 -2.75 16.85
C ILE A 145 -8.00 -2.36 17.92
N ARG A 146 -7.73 -1.28 18.66
CA ARG A 146 -8.74 -0.68 19.54
C ARG A 146 -9.80 0.00 18.66
N PRO A 147 -11.09 -0.32 18.82
CA PRO A 147 -12.13 0.32 18.01
C PRO A 147 -12.15 1.83 18.25
N TRP A 148 -12.28 2.58 17.16
CA TRP A 148 -12.32 4.04 17.00
C TRP A 148 -13.47 4.76 17.74
N ARG A 149 -14.16 4.09 18.67
CA ARG A 149 -15.17 4.68 19.54
C ARG A 149 -14.59 4.94 20.94
N ALA A 150 -13.82 6.00 21.04
CA ALA A 150 -13.67 6.73 22.29
C ALA A 150 -13.72 8.24 21.99
N ALA A 151 -14.84 8.64 21.39
CA ALA A 151 -15.29 10.01 21.52
C ALA A 151 -15.99 10.15 22.88
N LEU A 152 -15.53 11.14 23.65
CA LEU A 152 -16.22 11.90 24.70
C LEU A 152 -16.02 11.49 26.17
N ARG A 153 -15.68 12.54 26.95
CA ARG A 153 -15.83 12.82 28.39
C ARG A 153 -14.60 12.44 29.24
N CYS A 154 -14.00 13.32 30.06
CA CYS A 154 -14.25 14.70 30.49
C CYS A 154 -12.92 15.45 30.56
#